data_AF-A0A8T8S8C9-F1
#
_entry.id   AF-A0A8T8S8C9-F1
#
_cell.length_a   1.000
_cell.length_b   1.000
_cell.length_c   1.000
_cell.angle_alpha   90.00
_cell.angle_beta   90.00
_cell.angle_gamma   90.00
#
_symmetry.space_group_name_H-M   'P 1'
#
loop_
_entity.id
_entity.type
_entity.pdbx_description
1 polymer ?
#
loop_
_entity_poly.entity_id
_entity_poly.type
_entity_poly.pdbx_seq_one_letter_code
_entity_poly.pdbx_strand_id
1 'polypeptide(L)'
;PPTEALVSRLAAIRTRALCFPTLGVSVLGRIQKSKQFLTSRLWHSISLGGLPHNFADLYFEALQPYLFAPTQPYISRDDLTRPRSLGGFNLLHPDHMATALSISFLRNYLSDPGPIGSWLRLNLTVELRHRYSAVPAILLARSSPAFTALQHADARAEGLFGRLLHALASINLGLAPEWKDLPGAALVTLPWLLLFPSLVLTDQRQVKYLRSHWVTIGDMLWLGPRPHP
;
A
#
# COMPACT_ATOMS: atom_id res chain seq x y z
N PRO A 1 -15.32 -0.91 13.37
CA PRO A 1 -13.96 -0.58 12.85
C PRO A 1 -14.00 0.22 11.54
N PRO A 2 -12.92 0.90 11.11
CA PRO A 2 -12.91 1.71 9.87
C PRO A 2 -13.28 0.92 8.61
N THR A 3 -13.03 -0.39 8.59
CA THR A 3 -13.45 -1.32 7.53
C THR A 3 -14.97 -1.48 7.44
N GLU A 4 -15.69 -1.59 8.55
CA GLU A 4 -17.17 -1.66 8.57
C GLU A 4 -17.81 -0.37 8.05
N ALA A 5 -17.24 0.79 8.41
CA ALA A 5 -17.71 2.07 7.91
C ALA A 5 -17.54 2.18 6.38
N LEU A 6 -16.45 1.65 5.83
CA LEU A 6 -16.23 1.59 4.38
C LEU A 6 -17.23 0.65 3.68
N VAL A 7 -17.48 -0.53 4.25
CA VAL A 7 -18.48 -1.49 3.74
C VAL A 7 -19.88 -0.87 3.73
N SER A 8 -20.28 -0.23 4.83
CA SER A 8 -21.55 0.51 4.93
C SER A 8 -21.67 1.60 3.85
N ARG A 9 -20.56 2.32 3.58
CA ARG A 9 -20.54 3.37 2.56
C ARG A 9 -20.66 2.81 1.14
N LEU A 10 -20.05 1.65 0.86
CA LEU A 10 -20.22 0.94 -0.40
C LEU A 10 -21.65 0.45 -0.60
N ALA A 11 -22.28 -0.09 0.45
CA ALA A 11 -23.70 -0.44 0.43
C ALA A 11 -24.59 0.79 0.17
N ALA A 12 -24.32 1.92 0.82
CA ALA A 12 -25.05 3.16 0.58
C ALA A 12 -24.83 3.72 -0.85
N ILE A 13 -23.64 3.54 -1.42
CA ILE A 13 -23.37 3.85 -2.84
C ILE A 13 -24.25 2.97 -3.72
N ARG A 14 -24.29 1.66 -3.48
CA ARG A 14 -25.11 0.70 -4.23
C ARG A 14 -26.59 1.10 -4.21
N THR A 15 -27.15 1.40 -3.04
CA THR A 15 -28.55 1.83 -2.91
C THR A 15 -28.81 3.10 -3.69
N ARG A 16 -27.91 4.09 -3.62
CA ARG A 16 -28.06 5.34 -4.37
C ARG A 16 -27.87 5.15 -5.88
N ALA A 17 -27.02 4.21 -6.29
CA ALA A 17 -26.76 3.87 -7.69
C ALA A 17 -28.06 3.43 -8.40
N LEU A 18 -28.93 2.71 -7.69
CA LEU A 18 -30.24 2.27 -8.18
C LEU A 18 -31.21 3.43 -8.47
N CYS A 19 -31.02 4.59 -7.83
CA CYS A 19 -31.90 5.75 -8.02
C CYS A 19 -31.54 6.57 -9.28
N PHE A 20 -30.39 6.33 -9.90
CA PHE A 20 -30.00 7.09 -11.09
C PHE A 20 -30.66 6.51 -12.35
N PRO A 21 -31.17 7.36 -13.25
CA PRO A 21 -31.75 6.89 -14.51
C PRO A 21 -30.66 6.26 -15.38
N THR A 22 -30.90 5.03 -15.83
CA THR A 22 -30.02 4.25 -16.71
C THR A 22 -30.53 4.21 -18.15
N LEU A 23 -31.85 4.26 -18.35
CA LEU A 23 -32.48 4.27 -19.68
C LEU A 23 -32.02 5.48 -20.51
N GLY A 24 -31.61 5.23 -21.75
CA GLY A 24 -31.10 6.27 -22.66
C GLY A 24 -29.70 6.81 -22.34
N VAL A 25 -29.06 6.35 -21.26
CA VAL A 25 -27.69 6.77 -20.91
C VAL A 25 -26.70 5.71 -21.35
N SER A 26 -25.73 6.09 -22.18
CA SER A 26 -24.64 5.22 -22.61
C SER A 26 -23.81 4.73 -21.43
N VAL A 27 -23.24 3.53 -21.54
CA VAL A 27 -22.36 2.95 -20.51
C VAL A 27 -21.21 3.88 -20.17
N LEU A 28 -20.62 4.52 -21.18
CA LEU A 28 -19.56 5.50 -20.98
C LEU A 28 -20.03 6.69 -20.13
N GLY A 29 -21.24 7.20 -20.37
CA GLY A 29 -21.84 8.25 -19.56
C GLY A 29 -22.09 7.81 -18.11
N ARG A 30 -22.54 6.56 -17.92
CA ARG A 30 -22.69 5.97 -16.58
C ARG A 30 -21.33 5.88 -15.87
N ILE A 31 -20.29 5.39 -16.53
CA ILE A 31 -18.92 5.31 -15.98
C ILE A 31 -18.40 6.69 -15.57
N GLN A 32 -18.60 7.72 -16.41
CA GLN A 32 -18.22 9.09 -16.05
C GLN A 32 -18.94 9.59 -14.80
N LYS A 33 -20.26 9.35 -14.69
CA LYS A 33 -21.04 9.69 -13.48
C LYS A 33 -20.58 8.90 -12.27
N SER A 34 -20.24 7.62 -12.41
CA SER A 34 -19.67 6.80 -11.33
C SER A 34 -18.36 7.38 -10.81
N LYS A 35 -17.48 7.86 -11.69
CA LYS A 35 -16.22 8.53 -11.28
C LYS A 35 -16.48 9.81 -10.51
N GLN A 36 -17.37 10.67 -11.02
CA GLN A 36 -17.62 12.00 -10.45
C GLN A 36 -18.38 11.95 -9.12
N PHE A 37 -19.42 11.12 -9.02
CA PHE A 37 -20.38 11.18 -7.91
C PHE A 37 -20.31 9.99 -6.96
N LEU A 38 -20.17 8.77 -7.49
CA LEU A 38 -20.20 7.57 -6.67
C LEU A 38 -18.83 7.33 -6.01
N THR A 39 -17.76 7.50 -6.78
CA THR A 39 -16.38 7.27 -6.31
C THR A 39 -15.87 8.42 -5.43
N SER A 40 -16.34 9.66 -5.64
CA SER A 40 -15.96 10.83 -4.82
C SER A 40 -16.26 10.63 -3.33
N ARG A 41 -17.33 9.89 -3.00
CA ARG A 41 -17.72 9.59 -1.61
C ARG A 41 -16.80 8.58 -0.91
N LEU A 42 -16.02 7.80 -1.66
CA LEU A 42 -15.13 6.79 -1.10
C LEU A 42 -13.81 7.37 -0.63
N TRP A 43 -13.34 8.47 -1.22
CA TRP A 43 -12.03 9.07 -0.93
C TRP A 43 -11.81 9.31 0.57
N HIS A 44 -12.78 9.95 1.24
CA HIS A 44 -12.69 10.23 2.67
C HIS A 44 -12.75 8.97 3.55
N SER A 45 -13.48 7.94 3.13
CA SER A 45 -13.55 6.69 3.90
C SER A 45 -12.28 5.87 3.75
N ILE A 46 -11.74 5.81 2.54
CA ILE A 46 -10.48 5.15 2.28
C ILE A 46 -9.44 5.78 3.19
N SER A 47 -9.24 7.10 3.19
CA SER A 47 -8.15 7.77 3.93
C SER A 47 -8.02 7.45 5.43
N LEU A 48 -9.09 7.01 6.11
CA LEU A 48 -9.14 6.93 7.59
C LEU A 48 -8.61 5.63 8.21
N GLY A 49 -8.31 4.58 7.44
CA GLY A 49 -7.85 3.33 8.05
C GLY A 49 -7.44 2.23 7.07
N GLY A 50 -7.53 0.99 7.55
CA GLY A 50 -7.26 -0.20 6.73
C GLY A 50 -8.33 -0.43 5.66
N LEU A 51 -7.98 -1.24 4.68
CA LEU A 51 -8.82 -1.60 3.53
C LEU A 51 -9.12 -3.09 3.56
N PRO A 52 -10.38 -3.52 3.38
CA PRO A 52 -10.73 -4.93 3.35
C PRO A 52 -9.98 -5.65 2.23
N HIS A 53 -9.68 -6.94 2.44
CA HIS A 53 -8.96 -7.76 1.46
C HIS A 53 -9.68 -7.79 0.11
N ASN A 54 -11.02 -7.87 0.13
CA ASN A 54 -11.91 -7.86 -1.03
C ASN A 54 -12.41 -6.45 -1.44
N PHE A 55 -11.65 -5.38 -1.15
CA PHE A 55 -12.07 -4.01 -1.44
C PHE A 55 -12.46 -3.78 -2.90
N ALA A 56 -11.69 -4.34 -3.84
CA ALA A 56 -12.00 -4.24 -5.26
C ALA A 56 -13.34 -4.89 -5.62
N ASP A 57 -13.62 -6.09 -5.08
CA ASP A 57 -14.90 -6.77 -5.30
C ASP A 57 -16.07 -5.94 -4.80
N LEU A 58 -16.00 -5.47 -3.56
CA LEU A 58 -17.05 -4.64 -2.95
C LEU A 58 -17.27 -3.34 -3.73
N TYR A 59 -16.21 -2.74 -4.28
CA TYR A 59 -16.31 -1.57 -5.14
C TYR A 59 -17.07 -1.85 -6.44
N PHE A 60 -16.70 -2.91 -7.15
CA PHE A 60 -17.36 -3.25 -8.41
C PHE A 60 -18.80 -3.72 -8.20
N GLU A 61 -19.08 -4.48 -7.13
CA GLU A 61 -20.44 -4.87 -6.75
C GLU A 61 -21.32 -3.66 -6.41
N ALA A 62 -20.75 -2.63 -5.76
CA ALA A 62 -21.49 -1.41 -5.45
C ALA A 62 -21.87 -0.61 -6.71
N LEU A 63 -21.02 -0.62 -7.74
CA LEU A 63 -21.27 0.09 -9.00
C LEU A 63 -22.08 -0.70 -10.02
N GLN A 64 -22.02 -2.03 -9.96
CA GLN A 64 -22.64 -2.93 -10.92
C GLN A 64 -24.11 -2.60 -11.25
N PRO A 65 -25.00 -2.34 -10.26
CA PRO A 65 -26.39 -2.05 -10.58
C PRO A 65 -26.54 -0.80 -11.43
N TYR A 66 -25.72 0.23 -11.22
CA TYR A 66 -25.81 1.44 -12.04
C TYR A 66 -25.17 1.25 -13.41
N LEU A 67 -24.05 0.53 -13.50
CA LEU A 67 -23.36 0.34 -14.76
C LEU A 67 -24.15 -0.56 -15.72
N PHE A 68 -24.68 -1.68 -15.21
CA PHE A 68 -25.17 -2.76 -16.05
C PHE A 68 -26.67 -3.02 -15.94
N ALA A 69 -27.40 -2.52 -14.94
CA ALA A 69 -28.83 -2.81 -14.86
C ALA A 69 -29.58 -2.30 -16.12
N PRO A 70 -30.58 -3.08 -16.60
CA PRO A 70 -31.09 -4.34 -16.02
C PRO A 70 -30.31 -5.61 -16.41
N THR A 71 -29.23 -5.49 -17.18
CA THR A 71 -28.43 -6.61 -17.68
C THR A 71 -27.36 -7.07 -16.68
N GLN A 72 -26.80 -8.27 -16.92
CA GLN A 72 -25.62 -8.75 -16.22
C GLN A 72 -24.35 -8.03 -16.71
N PRO A 73 -23.26 -7.99 -15.91
CA PRO A 73 -21.99 -7.44 -16.35
C PRO A 73 -21.49 -8.15 -17.60
N TYR A 74 -21.24 -7.38 -18.67
CA TYR A 74 -20.71 -7.89 -19.93
C TYR A 74 -19.37 -7.23 -20.30
N ILE A 75 -18.85 -6.34 -19.46
CA ILE A 75 -17.53 -5.72 -19.61
C ILE A 75 -16.68 -6.21 -18.44
N SER A 76 -15.48 -6.70 -18.75
CA SER A 76 -14.53 -7.14 -17.73
C SER A 76 -14.08 -5.96 -16.85
N ARG A 77 -13.67 -6.24 -15.62
CA ARG A 77 -13.13 -5.22 -14.71
C ARG A 77 -11.84 -4.58 -15.25
N ASP A 78 -11.04 -5.37 -15.97
CA ASP A 78 -9.82 -4.90 -16.61
C ASP A 78 -10.13 -3.91 -17.73
N ASP A 79 -11.12 -4.20 -18.58
CA ASP A 79 -11.52 -3.27 -19.65
C ASP A 79 -12.20 -2.02 -19.08
N LEU A 80 -12.99 -2.16 -18.01
CA LEU A 80 -13.59 -1.01 -17.32
C LEU A 80 -12.52 -0.04 -16.81
N THR A 81 -11.44 -0.56 -16.21
CA THR A 81 -10.40 0.27 -15.57
C THR A 81 -9.27 0.68 -16.52
N ARG A 82 -9.10 -0.01 -17.65
CA ARG A 82 -8.09 0.30 -18.65
C ARG A 82 -8.24 1.74 -19.17
N PRO A 83 -7.14 2.49 -19.38
CA PRO A 83 -7.18 3.84 -19.94
C PRO A 83 -7.88 3.89 -21.31
N ARG A 84 -8.54 5.02 -21.60
CA ARG A 84 -9.23 5.23 -22.90
C ARG A 84 -8.28 5.18 -24.09
N SER A 85 -7.05 5.67 -23.93
CA SER A 85 -6.01 5.60 -24.97
C SER A 85 -5.65 4.17 -25.37
N LEU A 86 -5.93 3.19 -24.50
CA LEU A 86 -5.69 1.77 -24.72
C LEU A 86 -7.00 1.00 -25.00
N GLY A 87 -8.07 1.70 -25.36
CA GLY A 87 -9.37 1.09 -25.69
C GLY A 87 -10.24 0.70 -24.50
N GLY A 88 -9.89 1.10 -23.28
CA GLY A 88 -10.72 0.86 -22.08
C GLY A 88 -11.70 1.98 -21.75
N PHE A 89 -12.41 1.85 -20.62
CA PHE A 89 -13.42 2.83 -20.19
C PHE A 89 -12.92 3.83 -19.13
N ASN A 90 -11.67 3.66 -18.65
CA ASN A 90 -10.99 4.57 -17.72
C ASN A 90 -11.78 4.79 -16.41
N LEU A 91 -12.47 3.77 -15.92
CA LEU A 91 -12.96 3.73 -14.55
C LEU A 91 -11.76 3.67 -13.59
N LEU A 92 -11.89 4.26 -12.40
CA LEU A 92 -10.80 4.24 -11.42
C LEU A 92 -10.68 2.84 -10.83
N HIS A 93 -9.48 2.24 -10.90
CA HIS A 93 -9.21 1.01 -10.18
C HIS A 93 -9.12 1.32 -8.67
N PRO A 94 -9.95 0.69 -7.81
CA PRO A 94 -10.05 1.04 -6.40
C PRO A 94 -8.73 0.88 -5.65
N ASP A 95 -8.00 -0.21 -5.90
CA ASP A 95 -6.72 -0.47 -5.23
C ASP A 95 -5.62 0.52 -5.65
N HIS A 96 -5.52 0.85 -6.95
CA HIS A 96 -4.58 1.86 -7.42
C HIS A 96 -4.91 3.24 -6.85
N MET A 97 -6.20 3.58 -6.75
CA MET A 97 -6.66 4.82 -6.12
C MET A 97 -6.26 4.87 -4.64
N ALA A 98 -6.45 3.78 -3.89
CA ALA A 98 -6.05 3.68 -2.50
C ALA A 98 -4.53 3.78 -2.29
N THR A 99 -3.75 3.10 -3.14
CA THR A 99 -2.28 3.19 -3.13
C THR A 99 -1.82 4.61 -3.47
N ALA A 100 -2.36 5.22 -4.53
CA ALA A 100 -2.02 6.59 -4.91
C ALA A 100 -2.31 7.61 -3.80
N LEU A 101 -3.44 7.45 -3.09
CA LEU A 101 -3.75 8.26 -1.91
C LEU A 101 -2.74 8.10 -0.80
N SER A 102 -2.42 6.86 -0.47
CA SER A 102 -1.46 6.53 0.59
C SER A 102 -0.08 7.10 0.27
N ILE A 103 0.37 6.96 -0.98
CA ILE A 103 1.64 7.52 -1.45
C ILE A 103 1.62 9.05 -1.48
N SER A 104 0.51 9.67 -1.90
CA SER A 104 0.39 11.14 -1.88
C SER A 104 0.48 11.70 -0.46
N PHE A 105 -0.17 11.04 0.50
CA PHE A 105 -0.03 11.35 1.92
C PHE A 105 1.41 11.18 2.40
N LEU A 106 2.01 10.01 2.14
CA LEU A 106 3.38 9.70 2.53
C LEU A 106 4.39 10.70 1.95
N ARG A 107 4.27 11.05 0.67
CA ARG A 107 5.16 12.03 0.01
C ARG A 107 5.16 13.38 0.73
N ASN A 108 4.00 13.83 1.20
CA ASN A 108 3.87 15.15 1.82
C ASN A 108 4.43 15.17 3.26
N TYR A 109 4.35 14.05 3.98
CA TYR A 109 4.68 14.01 5.41
C TYR A 109 5.95 13.22 5.76
N LEU A 110 6.42 12.30 4.91
CA LEU A 110 7.63 11.51 5.21
C LEU A 110 8.89 12.37 5.25
N SER A 111 8.97 13.41 4.42
CA SER A 111 10.10 14.35 4.37
C SER A 111 9.92 15.54 5.30
N ASP A 112 8.77 15.68 5.96
CA ASP A 112 8.50 16.78 6.89
C ASP A 112 9.42 16.66 8.12
N PRO A 113 10.28 17.65 8.42
CA PRO A 113 11.09 17.66 9.62
C PRO A 113 10.26 17.90 10.90
N GLY A 114 9.02 18.34 10.76
CA GLY A 114 8.11 18.63 11.86
C GLY A 114 7.70 17.43 12.71
N PRO A 115 6.85 17.67 13.72
CA PRO A 115 6.38 16.62 14.63
C PRO A 115 5.54 15.56 13.92
N ILE A 116 4.78 15.93 12.89
CA ILE A 116 3.92 15.02 12.13
C ILE A 116 4.78 14.03 11.34
N GLY A 117 5.78 14.52 10.59
CA GLY A 117 6.69 13.65 9.85
C GLY A 117 7.51 12.75 10.78
N SER A 118 7.97 13.28 11.92
CA SER A 118 8.71 12.49 12.92
C SER A 118 7.84 11.39 13.55
N TRP A 119 6.60 11.72 13.92
CA TRP A 119 5.61 10.73 14.38
C TRP A 119 5.36 9.67 13.32
N LEU A 120 5.15 10.05 12.06
CA LEU A 120 4.88 9.12 10.97
C LEU A 120 6.06 8.15 10.75
N ARG A 121 7.29 8.65 10.65
CA ARG A 121 8.50 7.82 10.48
C ARG A 121 8.68 6.84 11.65
N LEU A 122 8.48 7.32 12.88
CA LEU A 122 8.57 6.47 14.07
C LEU A 122 7.54 5.34 14.04
N ASN A 123 6.27 5.66 13.82
CA ASN A 123 5.20 4.66 13.84
C ASN A 123 5.32 3.65 12.70
N LEU A 124 5.72 4.06 11.50
CA LEU A 124 6.01 3.12 10.41
C LEU A 124 7.15 2.17 10.77
N THR A 125 8.20 2.67 11.42
CA THR A 125 9.33 1.85 11.88
C THR A 125 8.91 0.89 12.99
N VAL A 126 8.11 1.35 13.93
CA VAL A 126 7.55 0.56 15.05
C VAL A 126 6.67 -0.56 14.50
N GLU A 127 5.77 -0.27 13.55
CA GLU A 127 4.92 -1.27 12.91
C GLU A 127 5.72 -2.33 12.14
N LEU A 128 6.71 -1.91 11.35
CA LEU A 128 7.63 -2.84 10.68
C LEU A 128 8.36 -3.75 11.67
N ARG A 129 8.80 -3.19 12.80
CA ARG A 129 9.50 -3.94 13.84
C ARG A 129 8.58 -4.95 14.54
N HIS A 130 7.44 -4.50 15.06
CA HIS A 130 6.57 -5.36 15.86
C HIS A 130 5.93 -6.46 15.04
N ARG A 131 5.54 -6.16 13.80
CA ARG A 131 4.72 -7.08 13.01
C ARG A 131 5.52 -7.91 12.02
N TYR A 132 6.52 -7.30 11.40
CA TYR A 132 7.32 -7.94 10.34
C TYR A 132 8.72 -8.32 10.81
N SER A 133 9.10 -7.96 12.05
CA SER A 133 10.47 -8.12 12.56
C SER A 133 11.52 -7.58 11.58
N ALA A 134 11.17 -6.46 10.93
CA ALA A 134 11.90 -5.88 9.80
C ALA A 134 12.24 -4.40 10.05
N VAL A 135 13.30 -3.94 9.39
CA VAL A 135 13.72 -2.53 9.36
C VAL A 135 13.19 -1.83 8.11
N PRO A 136 13.13 -0.48 8.08
CA PRO A 136 12.66 0.27 6.91
C PRO A 136 13.37 -0.05 5.59
N ALA A 137 14.64 -0.48 5.63
CA ALA A 137 15.39 -0.90 4.44
C ALA A 137 14.75 -2.07 3.68
N ILE A 138 13.84 -2.82 4.31
CA ILE A 138 13.09 -3.90 3.65
C ILE A 138 12.31 -3.42 2.42
N LEU A 139 11.92 -2.14 2.40
CA LEU A 139 11.22 -1.52 1.28
C LEU A 139 12.09 -1.40 0.02
N LEU A 140 13.42 -1.47 0.17
CA LEU A 140 14.38 -1.54 -0.93
C LEU A 140 14.73 -3.00 -1.28
N ALA A 141 14.65 -3.92 -0.31
CA ALA A 141 15.00 -5.33 -0.44
C ALA A 141 13.82 -6.19 -0.95
N ARG A 142 13.53 -6.11 -2.25
CA ARG A 142 12.33 -6.68 -2.89
C ARG A 142 12.19 -8.20 -2.84
N SER A 143 13.26 -8.92 -2.54
CA SER A 143 13.25 -10.39 -2.50
C SER A 143 12.97 -10.96 -1.10
N SER A 144 12.83 -10.12 -0.08
CA SER A 144 12.68 -10.59 1.29
C SER A 144 11.26 -11.11 1.59
N PRO A 145 11.10 -12.16 2.41
CA PRO A 145 9.79 -12.63 2.86
C PRO A 145 8.94 -11.56 3.54
N ALA A 146 9.59 -10.62 4.24
CA ALA A 146 8.88 -9.49 4.86
C ALA A 146 8.39 -8.48 3.80
N PHE A 147 9.12 -8.29 2.71
CA PHE A 147 8.66 -7.44 1.61
C PHE A 147 7.46 -8.08 0.90
N THR A 148 7.50 -9.38 0.63
CA THR A 148 6.35 -10.10 0.04
C THR A 148 5.13 -10.07 0.97
N ALA A 149 5.33 -10.18 2.29
CA ALA A 149 4.27 -10.03 3.28
C ALA A 149 3.59 -8.66 3.20
N LEU A 150 4.36 -7.58 3.04
CA LEU A 150 3.83 -6.23 2.87
C LEU A 150 3.03 -6.06 1.57
N GLN A 151 3.34 -6.82 0.52
CA GLN A 151 2.60 -6.77 -0.75
C GLN A 151 1.26 -7.52 -0.70
N HIS A 152 1.02 -8.35 0.30
CA HIS A 152 -0.26 -9.05 0.42
C HIS A 152 -1.40 -8.12 0.85
N ALA A 153 -2.63 -8.48 0.45
CA ALA A 153 -3.85 -7.72 0.76
C ALA A 153 -4.19 -7.71 2.26
N ASP A 154 -3.68 -8.68 3.03
CA ASP A 154 -3.77 -8.67 4.49
C ASP A 154 -3.03 -7.46 5.05
N ALA A 155 -1.88 -7.14 4.44
CA ALA A 155 -1.11 -5.90 4.53
C ALA A 155 -1.94 -4.66 4.88
N ARG A 156 -2.84 -4.37 3.95
CA ARG A 156 -3.66 -3.16 3.96
C ARG A 156 -4.88 -3.24 4.88
N ALA A 157 -5.33 -4.43 5.29
CA ALA A 157 -6.51 -4.61 6.14
C ALA A 157 -6.26 -4.27 7.61
N GLU A 158 -5.01 -4.31 8.02
CA GLU A 158 -4.56 -4.26 9.41
C GLU A 158 -4.68 -2.88 10.07
N GLY A 159 -4.90 -1.83 9.29
CA GLY A 159 -5.05 -0.47 9.79
C GLY A 159 -4.40 0.57 8.89
N LEU A 160 -4.28 1.79 9.41
CA LEU A 160 -3.68 2.90 8.68
C LEU A 160 -2.23 2.58 8.28
N PHE A 161 -1.38 2.19 9.24
CA PHE A 161 0.04 1.95 8.97
C PHE A 161 0.30 0.73 8.09
N GLY A 162 -0.42 -0.37 8.29
CA GLY A 162 -0.34 -1.54 7.40
C GLY A 162 -0.63 -1.17 5.95
N ARG A 163 -1.68 -0.36 5.72
CA ARG A 163 -1.98 0.18 4.39
C ARG A 163 -0.88 1.11 3.85
N LEU A 164 -0.32 1.98 4.67
CA LEU A 164 0.77 2.87 4.24
C LEU A 164 2.02 2.06 3.85
N LEU A 165 2.37 1.02 4.62
CA LEU A 165 3.49 0.12 4.31
C LEU A 165 3.22 -0.73 3.06
N HIS A 166 2.01 -1.25 2.91
CA HIS A 166 1.57 -1.94 1.70
C HIS A 166 1.70 -1.02 0.47
N ALA A 167 1.30 0.24 0.60
CA ALA A 167 1.43 1.22 -0.49
C ALA A 167 2.90 1.46 -0.85
N LEU A 168 3.79 1.60 0.13
CA LEU A 168 5.25 1.72 -0.09
C LEU A 168 5.83 0.47 -0.78
N ALA A 169 5.38 -0.72 -0.41
CA ALA A 169 5.81 -1.99 -1.04
C ALA A 169 5.20 -2.21 -2.44
N SER A 170 4.13 -1.48 -2.78
CA SER A 170 3.45 -1.55 -4.08
C SER A 170 4.05 -0.62 -5.14
N ILE A 171 4.96 0.28 -4.75
CA ILE A 171 5.61 1.23 -5.67
C ILE A 171 7.10 0.93 -5.83
N ASN A 172 7.66 1.37 -6.95
CA ASN A 172 9.07 1.23 -7.27
C ASN A 172 9.87 2.30 -6.50
N LEU A 173 10.23 2.02 -5.24
CA LEU A 173 11.14 2.85 -4.46
C LEU A 173 12.59 2.67 -4.92
N GLY A 174 13.32 3.78 -4.98
CA GLY A 174 14.74 3.83 -5.31
C GLY A 174 15.49 4.78 -4.39
N LEU A 175 16.82 4.71 -4.44
CA LEU A 175 17.69 5.63 -3.72
C LEU A 175 17.89 6.92 -4.52
N ALA A 176 17.68 8.07 -3.90
CA ALA A 176 17.97 9.37 -4.47
C ALA A 176 19.49 9.63 -4.46
N PRO A 177 20.06 10.38 -5.42
CA PRO A 177 21.52 10.59 -5.52
C PRO A 177 22.12 11.34 -4.32
N GLU A 178 21.30 12.06 -3.56
CA GLU A 178 21.67 12.78 -2.32
C GLU A 178 21.75 11.86 -1.10
N TRP A 179 21.61 10.54 -1.25
CA TRP A 179 21.68 9.58 -0.13
C TRP A 179 23.02 9.66 0.65
N LYS A 180 24.08 10.09 -0.02
CA LYS A 180 25.41 10.32 0.55
C LYS A 180 25.43 11.43 1.62
N ASP A 181 24.46 12.34 1.55
CA ASP A 181 24.34 13.50 2.45
C ASP A 181 23.40 13.18 3.63
N LEU A 182 22.94 11.93 3.76
CA LEU A 182 22.11 11.49 4.87
C LEU A 182 22.87 11.55 6.20
N PRO A 183 22.19 11.90 7.31
CA PRO A 183 22.81 11.87 8.63
C PRO A 183 23.28 10.46 8.98
N GLY A 184 24.36 10.34 9.75
CA GLY A 184 24.98 9.06 10.08
C GLY A 184 24.01 8.00 10.62
N ALA A 185 23.01 8.41 11.42
CA ALA A 185 21.97 7.51 11.92
C ALA A 185 21.12 6.86 10.81
N ALA A 186 20.90 7.55 9.68
CA ALA A 186 20.20 7.01 8.53
C ALA A 186 21.10 6.12 7.66
N LEU A 187 22.41 6.39 7.60
CA LEU A 187 23.37 5.52 6.91
C LEU A 187 23.46 4.15 7.58
N VAL A 188 23.28 4.10 8.90
CA VAL A 188 23.29 2.86 9.69
C VAL A 188 22.09 1.96 9.32
N THR A 189 20.96 2.53 8.91
CA THR A 189 19.79 1.76 8.47
C THR A 189 19.82 1.43 6.99
N LEU A 190 20.82 1.90 6.23
CA LEU A 190 20.97 1.48 4.84
C LEU A 190 21.44 0.02 4.77
N PRO A 191 21.02 -0.71 3.74
CA PRO A 191 21.45 -2.06 3.52
C PRO A 191 22.81 -2.07 2.85
N TRP A 192 23.77 -2.75 3.49
CA TRP A 192 25.12 -2.85 2.98
C TRP A 192 25.38 -4.29 2.55
N LEU A 193 25.60 -4.48 1.25
CA LEU A 193 25.81 -5.81 0.66
C LEU A 193 27.14 -6.46 1.11
N LEU A 194 28.11 -5.69 1.62
CA LEU A 194 29.52 -6.14 1.68
C LEU A 194 30.32 -5.64 2.89
N LEU A 195 29.70 -5.18 3.98
CA LEU A 195 30.51 -4.60 5.08
C LEU A 195 31.42 -5.61 5.79
N PHE A 196 31.03 -6.89 5.84
CA PHE A 196 31.81 -7.90 6.55
C PHE A 196 31.84 -9.23 5.80
N PRO A 197 32.74 -9.39 4.82
CA PRO A 197 32.90 -10.65 4.08
C PRO A 197 33.33 -11.83 4.97
N SER A 198 33.81 -11.56 6.18
CA SER A 198 34.38 -12.54 7.12
C SER A 198 33.60 -12.67 8.44
N LEU A 199 32.40 -12.11 8.58
CA LEU A 199 31.65 -12.22 9.84
C LEU A 199 31.05 -13.62 9.97
N VAL A 200 31.49 -14.38 10.99
CA VAL A 200 30.89 -15.67 11.34
C VAL A 200 29.57 -15.40 12.07
N LEU A 201 28.46 -15.48 11.36
CA LEU A 201 27.12 -15.44 11.94
C LEU A 201 26.76 -16.82 12.50
N THR A 202 25.95 -16.87 13.56
CA THR A 202 25.38 -18.15 14.05
C THR A 202 24.46 -18.77 12.99
N ASP A 203 24.35 -20.11 12.95
CA ASP A 203 23.63 -20.85 11.89
C ASP A 203 22.23 -20.29 11.56
N GLN A 204 21.40 -20.01 12.58
CA GLN A 204 20.06 -19.44 12.35
C GLN A 204 20.10 -18.03 11.74
N ARG A 205 21.10 -17.22 12.12
CA ARG A 205 21.30 -15.87 11.60
C ARG A 205 21.92 -15.90 10.21
N GLN A 206 22.76 -16.88 9.92
CA GLN A 206 23.32 -17.14 8.60
C GLN A 206 22.23 -17.62 7.62
N VAL A 207 21.31 -18.49 8.05
CA VAL A 207 20.14 -18.87 7.23
C VAL A 207 19.22 -17.67 6.96
N LYS A 208 18.98 -16.81 7.96
CA LYS A 208 18.21 -15.58 7.75
C LYS A 208 18.94 -14.64 6.77
N TYR A 209 20.25 -14.47 6.94
CA TYR A 209 21.13 -13.67 6.06
C TYR A 209 21.15 -14.17 4.62
N LEU A 210 21.32 -15.48 4.41
CA LEU A 210 21.34 -16.11 3.10
C LEU A 210 19.98 -16.05 2.39
N ARG A 211 18.87 -16.04 3.15
CA ARG A 211 17.52 -15.89 2.58
C ARG A 211 17.16 -14.44 2.26
N SER A 212 17.61 -13.48 3.08
CA SER A 212 17.23 -12.07 2.92
C SER A 212 18.26 -11.23 2.15
N HIS A 213 19.51 -11.69 2.02
CA HIS A 213 20.69 -11.04 1.41
C HIS A 213 21.06 -9.64 1.94
N TRP A 214 20.38 -9.14 2.97
CA TRP A 214 20.45 -7.73 3.39
C TRP A 214 20.58 -7.68 4.91
N VAL A 215 21.62 -7.01 5.40
CA VAL A 215 21.84 -6.65 6.81
C VAL A 215 22.22 -5.17 6.85
N THR A 216 21.53 -4.40 7.68
CA THR A 216 21.91 -3.00 7.93
C THR A 216 22.96 -2.94 9.04
N ILE A 217 23.80 -1.90 9.08
CA ILE A 217 24.70 -1.69 10.23
C ILE A 217 23.88 -1.59 11.51
N GLY A 218 22.67 -1.02 11.43
CA GLY A 218 21.73 -0.90 12.53
C GLY A 218 21.31 -2.26 13.05
N ASP A 219 20.97 -3.19 12.16
CA ASP A 219 20.71 -4.58 12.55
C ASP A 219 21.91 -5.19 13.26
N MET A 220 23.15 -4.94 12.82
CA MET A 220 24.35 -5.46 13.49
C MET A 220 24.65 -4.82 14.83
N LEU A 221 24.49 -3.49 14.96
CA LEU A 221 24.66 -2.77 16.23
C LEU A 221 23.57 -3.14 17.24
N TRP A 222 22.35 -3.43 16.77
CA TRP A 222 21.23 -3.87 17.60
C TRP A 222 21.22 -5.37 17.88
N LEU A 223 21.77 -6.20 16.98
CA LEU A 223 21.83 -7.67 17.08
C LEU A 223 23.24 -8.18 17.44
N GLY A 224 24.15 -7.29 17.86
CA GLY A 224 25.56 -7.58 18.11
C GLY A 224 25.80 -8.89 18.85
N PRO A 225 26.96 -9.55 18.62
CA PRO A 225 27.26 -10.81 19.30
C PRO A 225 27.10 -10.59 20.79
N ARG A 226 26.25 -11.39 21.46
CA ARG A 226 26.38 -11.49 22.91
C ARG A 226 27.80 -12.01 23.15
N PRO A 227 28.60 -11.37 24.03
CA PRO A 227 29.87 -11.97 24.43
C PRO A 227 29.57 -13.41 24.85
N HIS A 228 30.34 -14.36 24.34
CA HIS A 228 30.34 -15.70 24.92
C HIS A 228 30.68 -15.55 26.41
N PRO A 229 30.03 -16.31 27.31
CA PRO A 229 30.47 -16.38 28.70
C PRO A 229 31.94 -16.81 28.77
#